data_AF-A0A7X7GLS8-F1
#
_entry.id   AF-A0A7X7GLS8-F1
#
_cell.length_a   1.000
_cell.length_b   1.000
_cell.length_c   1.000
_cell.angle_alpha   90.00
_cell.angle_beta   90.00
_cell.angle_gamma   90.00
#
_symmetry.space_group_name_H-M   'P 1'
#
loop_
_entity.id
_entity.type
_entity.pdbx_description
1 polymer ?
#
loop_
_entity_poly.entity_id
_entity_poly.type
_entity_poly.pdbx_seq_one_letter_code
_entity_poly.pdbx_strand_id
1 'polypeptide(L)'
;IEWLEDDPYPRARVELWPDENEGAPVTEWEYSTLSERIDLLYGLLGKLAAKADTPPPTPPVVAAFQGTLGSKLFEIAAYVPMGDADKLALLAAPGADERIRALAETIENAIEMVQFRLL
;
A
#
# COMPACT_ATOMS: atom_id res chain seq x y z
N ILE A 1 -14.71 -7.92 27.88
CA ILE A 1 -14.27 -6.64 27.28
C ILE A 1 -14.40 -5.59 28.37
N GLU A 2 -13.29 -4.97 28.76
CA GLU A 2 -13.24 -3.94 29.80
C GLU A 2 -12.94 -2.60 29.10
N TRP A 3 -13.78 -1.60 29.37
CA TRP A 3 -13.61 -0.25 28.81
C TRP A 3 -12.77 0.59 29.78
N LEU A 4 -11.73 1.25 29.26
CA LEU A 4 -10.91 2.17 30.03
C LEU A 4 -11.54 3.57 30.00
N GLU A 5 -11.28 4.38 31.02
CA GLU A 5 -11.70 5.78 31.01
C GLU A 5 -10.87 6.60 30.01
N ASP A 6 -11.54 7.48 29.27
CA ASP A 6 -10.88 8.45 28.39
C ASP A 6 -10.31 9.60 29.24
N ASP A 7 -9.00 9.88 29.20
CA ASP A 7 -8.44 11.08 29.86
C ASP A 7 -7.08 11.51 29.26
N PRO A 8 -7.04 12.53 28.38
CA PRO A 8 -8.14 13.24 27.73
C PRO A 8 -8.65 12.58 26.42
N TYR A 9 -8.07 11.44 26.03
CA TYR A 9 -8.37 10.73 24.79
C TYR A 9 -8.72 9.26 25.06
N PRO A 10 -9.38 8.57 24.11
CA PRO A 10 -9.67 7.14 24.22
C PRO A 10 -8.44 6.31 24.53
N ARG A 11 -8.60 5.37 25.47
CA ARG A 11 -7.54 4.47 25.92
C ARG A 11 -7.86 3.04 25.54
N ALA A 12 -6.85 2.33 25.04
CA ALA A 12 -6.92 0.92 24.74
C ALA A 12 -5.74 0.19 25.37
N ARG A 13 -5.96 -1.07 25.79
CA ARG A 13 -4.84 -1.99 26.01
C ARG A 13 -4.31 -2.39 24.64
N VAL A 14 -3.00 -2.29 24.46
CA VAL A 14 -2.31 -2.64 23.22
C VAL A 14 -1.30 -3.73 23.52
N GLU A 15 -1.09 -4.58 22.53
CA GLU A 15 0.02 -5.53 22.50
C GLU A 15 0.82 -5.29 21.22
N LEU A 16 2.12 -5.58 21.28
CA LEU A 16 2.94 -5.56 20.07
C LEU A 16 2.52 -6.73 19.19
N TRP A 17 2.26 -6.46 17.92
CA TRP A 17 1.89 -7.45 16.93
C TRP A 17 3.06 -7.59 15.94
N PRO A 18 4.01 -8.51 16.19
CA PRO A 18 5.06 -8.80 15.23
C PRO A 18 4.49 -9.57 14.04
N ASP A 19 5.15 -9.48 12.89
CA ASP A 19 4.86 -10.35 11.76
C ASP A 19 4.98 -11.83 12.23
N GLU A 20 3.94 -12.63 11.97
CA GLU A 20 3.80 -14.01 12.46
C GLU A 20 4.75 -14.98 11.75
N ASN A 21 5.19 -14.61 10.56
CA ASN A 21 5.98 -15.44 9.67
C ASN A 21 7.03 -14.56 8.97
N GLU A 22 8.28 -15.04 8.94
CA GLU A 22 9.31 -14.50 8.02
C GLU A 22 8.98 -14.81 6.55
N GLY A 23 7.95 -15.62 6.32
CA GLY A 23 7.46 -15.92 4.99
C GLY A 23 8.30 -16.93 4.23
N ALA A 24 7.80 -17.35 3.06
CA ALA A 24 8.71 -17.81 2.02
C ALA A 24 9.39 -16.55 1.48
N PRO A 25 10.73 -16.49 1.40
CA PRO A 25 11.40 -15.25 1.02
C PRO A 25 10.80 -14.72 -0.28
N VAL A 26 10.17 -13.54 -0.19
CA VAL A 26 9.65 -12.84 -1.36
C VAL A 26 10.77 -12.77 -2.37
N THR A 27 10.49 -13.27 -3.56
CA THR A 27 11.46 -13.26 -4.62
C THR A 27 11.71 -11.82 -5.04
N GLU A 28 12.96 -11.48 -5.37
CA GLU A 28 13.30 -10.16 -5.94
C GLU A 28 12.39 -9.82 -7.14
N TRP A 29 11.96 -10.86 -7.87
CA TRP A 29 11.00 -10.76 -8.95
C TRP A 29 9.62 -10.21 -8.53
N GLU A 30 9.06 -10.66 -7.40
CA GLU A 30 7.76 -10.18 -6.91
C GLU A 30 7.81 -8.70 -6.54
N TYR A 31 8.88 -8.27 -5.87
CA TYR A 31 9.09 -6.86 -5.53
C TYR A 31 9.32 -5.98 -6.78
N SER A 32 10.11 -6.47 -7.74
CA SER A 32 10.30 -5.80 -9.04
C SER A 32 8.98 -5.66 -9.79
N THR A 33 8.19 -6.74 -9.85
CA THR A 33 6.86 -6.74 -10.49
C THR A 33 5.98 -5.68 -9.84
N LEU A 34 5.90 -5.64 -8.51
CA LEU A 34 5.14 -4.61 -7.79
C LEU A 34 5.59 -3.18 -8.15
N SER A 35 6.89 -2.96 -8.26
CA SER A 35 7.47 -1.66 -8.65
C SER A 35 7.02 -1.25 -10.06
N GLU A 36 7.03 -2.19 -11.02
CA GLU A 36 6.53 -1.94 -12.38
C GLU A 36 5.04 -1.60 -12.41
N ARG A 37 4.23 -2.23 -11.53
CA ARG A 37 2.81 -1.91 -11.39
C ARG A 37 2.58 -0.50 -10.86
N ILE A 38 3.41 -0.02 -9.92
CA ILE A 38 3.37 1.36 -9.45
C ILE A 38 3.70 2.34 -10.58
N ASP A 39 4.74 2.06 -11.38
CA ASP A 39 5.09 2.89 -12.54
C ASP A 39 3.93 2.98 -13.55
N LEU A 40 3.27 1.85 -13.82
CA LEU A 40 2.08 1.82 -14.66
C LEU A 40 0.94 2.68 -14.09
N LEU A 41 0.62 2.52 -12.80
CA LEU A 41 -0.39 3.32 -12.12
C LEU A 41 -0.12 4.81 -12.25
N TYR A 42 1.11 5.25 -11.99
CA TYR A 42 1.48 6.66 -12.10
C TYR A 42 1.47 7.16 -13.56
N GLY A 43 1.84 6.32 -14.53
CA GLY A 43 1.66 6.63 -15.95
C GLY A 43 0.19 6.87 -16.32
N LEU A 44 -0.74 6.09 -15.75
CA LEU A 44 -2.18 6.27 -15.94
C LEU A 44 -2.72 7.51 -15.22
N LEU A 45 -2.29 7.75 -13.99
CA LEU A 45 -2.64 8.97 -13.24
C LEU A 45 -2.16 10.23 -13.96
N GLY A 46 -0.97 10.20 -14.57
CA GLY A 46 -0.47 11.29 -15.41
C GLY A 46 -1.35 11.56 -16.63
N LYS A 47 -1.82 10.51 -17.32
CA LYS A 47 -2.78 10.65 -18.43
C LYS A 47 -4.11 11.25 -17.95
N LEU A 48 -4.60 10.81 -16.79
CA LEU A 48 -5.84 11.32 -16.21
C LEU A 48 -5.71 12.80 -15.83
N ALA A 49 -4.59 13.19 -15.22
CA ALA A 49 -4.31 14.58 -14.87
C ALA A 49 -4.26 15.48 -16.11
N ALA A 50 -3.64 15.01 -17.20
CA ALA A 50 -3.63 15.72 -18.48
C ALA A 50 -5.04 15.89 -19.08
N LYS A 51 -5.91 14.87 -19.02
CA LYS A 51 -7.32 14.96 -19.46
C LYS A 51 -8.11 16.00 -18.64
N ALA A 52 -7.73 16.19 -17.37
CA ALA A 52 -8.34 17.13 -16.45
C ALA A 52 -7.69 18.53 -16.41
N ASP A 53 -6.65 18.79 -17.21
CA ASP A 53 -5.85 20.01 -17.16
C ASP A 53 -5.31 20.33 -15.74
N THR A 54 -4.81 19.30 -15.06
CA THR A 54 -4.23 19.39 -13.72
C THR A 54 -2.80 18.85 -13.69
N PRO A 55 -1.95 19.30 -12.74
CA PRO A 55 -0.60 18.75 -12.59
C PRO A 55 -0.64 17.24 -12.26
N PRO A 56 0.21 16.41 -12.90
CA PRO A 56 0.27 14.99 -12.58
C PRO A 56 0.88 14.76 -11.19
N PRO A 57 0.47 13.70 -10.48
CA PRO A 57 1.10 13.34 -9.21
C PRO A 57 2.54 12.87 -9.44
N THR A 58 3.42 13.19 -8.49
CA THR A 58 4.83 12.77 -8.55
C THR A 58 4.95 11.27 -8.21
N PRO A 59 5.57 10.44 -9.08
CA PRO A 59 5.78 9.03 -8.79
C PRO A 59 6.80 8.84 -7.65
N PRO A 60 6.63 7.80 -6.80
CA PRO A 60 7.64 7.43 -5.84
C PRO A 60 8.88 6.86 -6.54
N VAL A 61 10.05 7.01 -5.91
CA VAL A 61 11.28 6.32 -6.33
C VAL A 61 11.42 5.05 -5.50
N VAL A 62 10.73 3.98 -5.90
CA VAL A 62 10.63 2.73 -5.11
C VAL A 62 11.99 2.13 -4.80
N ALA A 63 12.97 2.26 -5.70
CA ALA A 63 14.34 1.80 -5.49
C ALA A 63 15.09 2.55 -4.36
N ALA A 64 14.62 3.74 -3.98
CA ALA A 64 15.21 4.51 -2.89
C ALA A 64 14.70 4.10 -1.50
N PHE A 65 13.65 3.28 -1.41
CA PHE A 65 13.06 2.85 -0.14
C PHE A 65 14.02 1.92 0.63
N GLN A 66 14.13 2.15 1.93
CA GLN A 66 15.11 1.51 2.81
C GLN A 66 14.43 0.65 3.89
N GLY A 67 15.22 -0.22 4.52
CA GLY A 67 14.76 -1.06 5.62
C GLY A 67 14.23 -2.42 5.17
N THR A 68 13.44 -3.05 6.04
CA THR A 68 12.87 -4.38 5.81
C THR A 68 11.83 -4.36 4.69
N LEU A 69 11.52 -5.53 4.12
CA LEU A 69 10.44 -5.64 3.13
C LEU A 69 9.12 -5.06 3.67
N GLY A 70 8.73 -5.40 4.90
CA GLY A 70 7.51 -4.88 5.52
C GLY A 70 7.47 -3.36 5.58
N SER A 71 8.60 -2.70 5.90
CA SER A 71 8.72 -1.24 5.91
C SER A 71 8.57 -0.65 4.50
N LYS A 72 9.25 -1.23 3.50
CA LYS A 72 9.14 -0.79 2.11
C LYS A 72 7.71 -0.93 1.57
N LEU A 73 7.01 -2.01 1.91
CA LEU A 73 5.62 -2.23 1.49
C LEU A 73 4.66 -1.20 2.09
N PHE A 74 4.85 -0.81 3.35
CA PHE A 74 4.08 0.30 3.93
C PHE A 74 4.40 1.63 3.25
N GLU A 75 5.65 1.86 2.88
CA GLU A 75 6.04 3.07 2.14
C GLU A 75 5.37 3.09 0.76
N ILE A 76 5.37 1.98 0.01
CA ILE A 76 4.64 1.86 -1.26
C ILE A 76 3.14 2.11 -1.07
N ALA A 77 2.52 1.54 -0.03
CA ALA A 77 1.09 1.70 0.24
C ALA A 77 0.69 3.18 0.43
N ALA A 78 1.58 4.04 0.93
CA ALA A 78 1.31 5.47 1.07
C ALA A 78 1.13 6.21 -0.27
N TYR A 79 1.59 5.62 -1.38
CA TYR A 79 1.51 6.18 -2.74
C TYR A 79 0.36 5.59 -3.58
N VAL A 80 -0.36 4.59 -3.08
CA VAL A 80 -1.43 3.92 -3.82
C VAL A 80 -2.80 4.47 -3.39
N PRO A 81 -3.65 4.95 -4.32
CA PRO A 81 -5.01 5.35 -4.00
C PRO A 81 -5.83 4.12 -3.57
N MET A 82 -6.20 4.04 -2.30
CA MET A 82 -6.93 2.89 -1.73
C MET A 82 -7.91 3.30 -0.63
N GLY A 83 -8.92 2.47 -0.40
CA GLY A 83 -9.92 2.66 0.64
C GLY A 83 -9.44 2.26 2.04
N ASP A 84 -10.22 2.59 3.07
CA ASP A 84 -9.85 2.24 4.45
C ASP A 84 -9.88 0.73 4.72
N ALA A 85 -10.69 -0.02 3.98
CA ALA A 85 -10.70 -1.48 4.04
C ALA A 85 -9.39 -2.08 3.52
N ASP A 86 -8.85 -1.55 2.41
CA ASP A 86 -7.57 -2.01 1.84
C ASP A 86 -6.41 -1.69 2.79
N LYS A 87 -6.41 -0.49 3.38
CA LYS A 87 -5.42 -0.10 4.41
C LYS A 87 -5.49 -1.04 5.61
N LEU A 88 -6.69 -1.37 6.08
CA LEU A 88 -6.87 -2.28 7.20
C LEU A 88 -6.36 -3.69 6.84
N ALA A 89 -6.65 -4.19 5.63
CA ALA A 89 -6.15 -5.48 5.17
C ALA A 89 -4.62 -5.53 5.12
N LEU A 90 -3.96 -4.46 4.68
CA LEU A 90 -2.49 -4.35 4.68
C LEU A 90 -1.89 -4.30 6.09
N LEU A 91 -2.52 -3.54 6.99
CA LEU A 91 -2.09 -3.41 8.38
C LEU A 91 -2.28 -4.71 9.18
N ALA A 92 -3.35 -5.46 8.87
CA ALA A 92 -3.68 -6.72 9.51
C ALA A 92 -3.06 -7.95 8.82
N ALA A 93 -2.25 -7.76 7.78
CA ALA A 93 -1.59 -8.85 7.08
C ALA A 93 -0.61 -9.57 8.04
N PRO A 94 -0.65 -10.92 8.13
CA PRO A 94 0.18 -11.70 9.07
C PRO A 94 1.69 -11.45 8.94
N GLY A 95 2.18 -11.14 7.75
CA GLY A 95 3.58 -10.80 7.50
C GLY A 95 3.78 -10.07 6.18
N ALA A 96 5.04 -9.75 5.87
CA ALA A 96 5.41 -9.03 4.66
C ALA A 96 4.98 -9.74 3.36
N ASP A 97 5.00 -11.08 3.34
CA ASP A 97 4.54 -11.91 2.22
C ASP A 97 3.06 -11.74 1.90
N GLU A 98 2.21 -11.81 2.92
CA GLU A 98 0.77 -11.60 2.75
C GLU A 98 0.51 -10.14 2.38
N ARG A 99 1.28 -9.22 2.96
CA ARG A 99 1.17 -7.78 2.69
C ARG A 99 1.51 -7.44 1.23
N ILE A 100 2.52 -8.07 0.62
CA ILE A 100 2.84 -7.80 -0.79
C ILE A 100 1.71 -8.28 -1.72
N ARG A 101 1.06 -9.41 -1.40
CA ARG A 101 -0.08 -9.92 -2.19
C ARG A 101 -1.29 -9.00 -2.07
N ALA A 102 -1.63 -8.59 -0.86
CA ALA A 102 -2.72 -7.62 -0.61
C ALA A 102 -2.44 -6.27 -1.29
N LEU A 103 -1.19 -5.82 -1.28
CA LEU A 103 -0.80 -4.57 -1.93
C LEU A 103 -0.85 -4.68 -3.45
N ALA A 104 -0.41 -5.81 -4.02
CA ALA A 104 -0.53 -6.06 -5.45
C ALA A 104 -1.98 -6.00 -5.90
N GLU A 105 -2.89 -6.69 -5.21
CA GLU A 105 -4.33 -6.64 -5.50
C GLU A 105 -4.89 -5.20 -5.40
N THR A 106 -4.48 -4.45 -4.38
CA THR A 106 -4.91 -3.06 -4.21
C THR A 106 -4.43 -2.17 -5.36
N ILE A 107 -3.21 -2.37 -5.86
CA ILE A 107 -2.66 -1.64 -7.00
C ILE A 107 -3.42 -2.02 -8.28
N GLU A 108 -3.75 -3.29 -8.50
CA GLU A 108 -4.58 -3.73 -9.63
C GLU A 108 -5.93 -3.00 -9.63
N ASN A 109 -6.61 -2.99 -8.49
CA ASN A 109 -7.91 -2.31 -8.33
C ASN A 109 -7.79 -0.80 -8.62
N ALA A 110 -6.71 -0.16 -8.14
CA ALA A 110 -6.46 1.25 -8.41
C ALA A 110 -6.22 1.51 -9.92
N ILE A 111 -5.46 0.64 -10.59
CA ILE A 111 -5.22 0.70 -12.04
C ILE A 111 -6.52 0.59 -12.80
N GLU A 112 -7.35 -0.41 -12.49
CA GLU A 112 -8.67 -0.61 -13.12
C GLU A 112 -9.57 0.62 -12.95
N MET A 113 -9.62 1.19 -11.74
CA MET A 113 -10.39 2.41 -11.46
C MET A 113 -9.91 3.59 -12.32
N VAL A 114 -8.60 3.81 -12.44
CA VAL A 114 -8.05 4.91 -13.24
C VAL A 114 -8.31 4.69 -14.73
N GLN A 115 -8.15 3.46 -15.22
CA GLN A 115 -8.48 3.10 -16.60
C GLN A 115 -9.96 3.36 -16.92
N PHE A 116 -10.87 2.95 -16.03
CA PHE A 116 -12.30 3.22 -16.19
C PHE A 116 -12.61 4.71 -16.33
N ARG A 117 -11.94 5.58 -15.56
CA ARG A 117 -12.11 7.04 -15.66
C ARG A 117 -11.51 7.65 -16.94
N LEU A 118 -10.59 6.95 -17.58
CA LEU A 118 -9.94 7.39 -18.82
C LEU A 118 -10.77 7.10 -20.07
N LEU A 119 -11.67 6.11 -20.00
CA LEU A 119 -12.70 5.86 -21.02
C LEU A 119 -13.56 7.13 -21.26
#